data_AF-A0A2K3JPD5-F1
#
_entry.id   AF-A0A2K3JPD5-F1
#
_cell.length_a   1.000
_cell.length_b   1.000
_cell.length_c   1.000
_cell.angle_alpha   90.00
_cell.angle_beta   90.00
_cell.angle_gamma   90.00
#
_symmetry.space_group_name_H-M   'P 1'
#
loop_
_entity.id
_entity.type
_entity.pdbx_description
1 polymer ?
#
loop_
_entity_poly.entity_id
_entity_poly.type
_entity_poly.pdbx_seq_one_letter_code
_entity_poly.pdbx_strand_id
1 'polypeptide(L)'
;GLGITVFGMAYMFVHDGLVHKRFSVGPIANVPYFRRVAAAHKLHHSDKFDGVPYGLFLGPKELEEVGGLEELEKEISRRTKSYNNSS
;
A
#
# COMPACT_ATOMS: atom_id res chain seq x y z
N GLY A 1 -26.45 9.09 4.79
CA GLY A 1 -26.19 7.76 5.37
C GLY A 1 -25.46 6.85 4.41
N LEU A 2 -26.07 6.52 3.27
CA LEU A 2 -25.53 5.51 2.35
C LEU A 2 -24.09 5.78 1.88
N GLY A 3 -23.76 7.03 1.53
CA GLY A 3 -22.41 7.39 1.06
C GLY A 3 -21.29 7.17 2.08
N ILE A 4 -21.54 7.49 3.37
CA ILE A 4 -20.52 7.28 4.41
C ILE A 4 -20.32 5.78 4.69
N THR A 5 -21.38 4.98 4.59
CA THR A 5 -21.30 3.52 4.75
C THR A 5 -20.52 2.87 3.61
N VAL A 6 -20.77 3.28 2.36
CA VAL A 6 -20.00 2.78 1.21
C VAL A 6 -18.53 3.21 1.30
N PHE A 7 -18.27 4.45 1.70
CA PHE A 7 -16.90 4.94 1.92
C PHE A 7 -16.18 4.14 3.02
N GLY A 8 -16.84 3.91 4.16
CA GLY A 8 -16.28 3.12 5.26
C GLY A 8 -15.97 1.68 4.87
N MET A 9 -16.87 1.02 4.11
CA MET A 9 -16.61 -0.30 3.57
C MET A 9 -15.39 -0.29 2.63
N ALA A 10 -15.34 0.63 1.66
CA ALA A 10 -14.22 0.75 0.74
C ALA A 10 -12.89 0.97 1.48
N TYR A 11 -12.88 1.82 2.53
CA TYR A 11 -11.70 2.06 3.35
C TYR A 11 -11.23 0.77 4.06
N MET A 12 -12.15 -0.01 4.63
CA MET A 12 -11.83 -1.31 5.23
C MET A 12 -11.17 -2.28 4.24
N PHE A 13 -11.65 -2.35 2.99
CA PHE A 13 -11.00 -3.17 1.95
C PHE A 13 -9.60 -2.69 1.60
N VAL A 14 -9.37 -1.38 1.50
CA VAL A 14 -8.06 -0.81 1.17
C VAL A 14 -7.08 -0.90 2.34
N HIS A 15 -7.49 -0.53 3.54
CA HIS A 15 -6.62 -0.47 4.70
C HIS A 15 -6.34 -1.86 5.28
N ASP A 16 -7.40 -2.58 5.66
CA ASP A 16 -7.24 -3.87 6.34
C ASP A 16 -7.01 -5.01 5.34
N GLY A 17 -7.72 -5.00 4.23
CA GLY A 17 -7.59 -6.03 3.20
C GLY A 17 -6.30 -5.92 2.40
N LEU A 18 -6.10 -4.80 1.70
CA LEU A 18 -4.97 -4.61 0.78
C LEU A 18 -3.66 -4.30 1.51
N VAL A 19 -3.69 -3.36 2.46
CA VAL A 19 -2.48 -2.82 3.08
C VAL A 19 -1.99 -3.73 4.21
N HIS A 20 -2.88 -4.16 5.12
CA HIS A 20 -2.55 -5.08 6.20
C HIS A 20 -2.68 -6.57 5.86
N LYS A 21 -3.20 -6.94 4.68
CA LYS A 21 -3.44 -8.35 4.28
C LYS A 21 -4.28 -9.15 5.29
N ARG A 22 -5.22 -8.50 5.98
CA ARG A 22 -6.10 -9.12 6.99
C ARG A 22 -7.06 -10.15 6.36
N PHE A 23 -7.46 -9.93 5.11
CA PHE A 23 -8.32 -10.80 4.31
C PHE A 23 -8.04 -10.61 2.82
N SER A 24 -8.34 -11.62 2.00
CA SER A 24 -8.07 -11.56 0.56
C SER A 24 -9.04 -10.59 -0.14
N VAL A 25 -8.49 -9.56 -0.79
CA VAL A 25 -9.25 -8.58 -1.59
C VAL A 25 -9.28 -8.92 -3.09
N GLY A 26 -8.85 -10.14 -3.44
CA GLY A 26 -8.84 -10.61 -4.82
C GLY A 26 -7.91 -9.79 -5.74
N PRO A 27 -8.23 -9.70 -7.05
CA PRO A 27 -7.34 -9.13 -8.07
C PRO A 27 -7.06 -7.63 -7.89
N ILE A 28 -7.86 -6.94 -7.07
CA ILE A 28 -7.67 -5.52 -6.73
C ILE A 28 -6.30 -5.29 -6.08
N ALA A 29 -5.74 -6.29 -5.39
CA ALA A 29 -4.42 -6.21 -4.80
C ALA A 29 -3.28 -6.04 -5.82
N ASN A 30 -3.51 -6.37 -7.08
CA ASN A 30 -2.50 -6.29 -8.15
C ASN A 30 -2.59 -4.99 -8.96
N VAL A 31 -3.55 -4.11 -8.67
CA VAL A 31 -3.62 -2.81 -9.37
C VAL A 31 -2.37 -2.00 -9.03
N PRO A 32 -1.67 -1.41 -10.04
CA PRO A 32 -0.38 -0.74 -9.82
C PRO A 32 -0.39 0.32 -8.72
N TYR A 33 -1.46 1.10 -8.64
CA TYR A 33 -1.64 2.13 -7.61
C TYR A 33 -1.72 1.54 -6.20
N PHE A 34 -2.58 0.54 -6.00
CA PHE A 34 -2.75 -0.13 -4.71
C PHE A 34 -1.50 -0.89 -4.27
N ARG A 35 -0.75 -1.43 -5.22
CA ARG A 35 0.55 -2.05 -4.96
C ARG A 35 1.58 -1.03 -4.46
N ARG A 36 1.60 0.18 -5.04
CA ARG A 36 2.45 1.30 -4.58
C ARG A 36 2.09 1.76 -3.18
N VAL A 37 0.80 1.95 -2.90
CA VAL A 37 0.28 2.29 -1.57
C VAL A 37 0.70 1.26 -0.53
N ALA A 38 0.50 -0.02 -0.83
CA ALA A 38 0.85 -1.08 0.11
C ALA A 38 2.38 -1.21 0.30
N ALA A 39 3.18 -0.91 -0.72
CA ALA A 39 4.64 -0.85 -0.61
C ALA A 39 5.09 0.30 0.30
N ALA A 40 4.56 1.50 0.08
CA ALA A 40 4.84 2.70 0.88
C ALA A 40 4.48 2.48 2.36
N HIS A 41 3.31 1.92 2.63
CA HIS A 41 2.89 1.62 4.00
C HIS A 41 3.76 0.55 4.69
N LYS A 42 4.34 -0.39 3.94
CA LYS A 42 5.29 -1.34 4.53
C LYS A 42 6.61 -0.65 4.92
N LEU A 43 7.05 0.34 4.14
CA LEU A 43 8.22 1.14 4.50
C LEU A 43 7.98 1.96 5.77
N HIS A 44 6.78 2.53 5.93
CA HIS A 44 6.34 3.18 7.17
C HIS A 44 6.52 2.26 8.40
N HIS A 45 5.98 1.03 8.34
CA HIS A 45 6.14 0.04 9.42
C HIS A 45 7.56 -0.51 9.59
N SER A 46 8.47 -0.23 8.67
CA SER A 46 9.87 -0.63 8.80
C SER A 46 10.70 0.42 9.54
N ASP A 47 10.08 1.52 9.99
CA ASP A 47 10.72 2.69 10.62
C ASP A 47 11.89 3.27 9.81
N LYS A 48 11.88 3.04 8.48
CA LYS A 48 12.82 3.70 7.57
C LYS A 48 12.37 5.14 7.35
N PHE A 49 13.31 6.04 7.06
CA PHE A 49 13.03 7.45 6.78
C PHE A 49 12.25 8.15 7.92
N ASP A 50 12.61 7.87 9.18
CA ASP A 50 11.93 8.42 10.38
C ASP A 50 10.44 7.99 10.50
N GLY A 51 10.07 6.91 9.82
CA GLY A 51 8.69 6.45 9.74
C GLY A 51 7.85 7.21 8.73
N VAL A 52 8.41 8.03 7.84
CA VAL A 52 7.70 8.52 6.65
C VAL A 52 7.55 7.35 5.67
N PRO A 53 6.34 7.09 5.09
CA PRO A 53 5.17 7.97 4.99
C PRO A 53 3.99 7.65 5.92
N TYR A 54 3.28 8.68 6.39
CA TYR A 54 2.10 8.53 7.27
C TYR A 54 0.77 8.47 6.50
N GLY A 55 0.73 9.00 5.28
CA GLY A 55 -0.46 9.01 4.44
C GLY A 55 -0.70 7.68 3.72
N LEU A 56 -1.91 7.14 3.85
CA LEU A 56 -2.31 5.89 3.17
C LEU A 56 -2.18 6.01 1.64
N PHE A 57 -2.72 7.08 1.05
CA PHE A 57 -2.76 7.27 -0.41
C PHE A 57 -1.63 8.13 -0.96
N LEU A 58 -1.07 9.00 -0.11
CA LEU A 58 0.00 9.93 -0.46
C LEU A 58 1.38 9.38 -0.15
N GLY A 59 1.49 8.18 0.43
CA GLY A 59 2.78 7.65 0.84
C GLY A 59 3.86 7.56 -0.25
N PRO A 60 3.54 7.25 -1.52
CA PRO A 60 4.53 7.35 -2.59
C PRO A 60 5.12 8.75 -2.77
N LYS A 61 4.29 9.79 -2.62
CA LYS A 61 4.71 11.20 -2.74
C LYS A 61 5.52 11.65 -1.53
N GLU A 62 5.08 11.27 -0.33
CA GLU A 62 5.84 11.56 0.91
C GLU A 62 7.22 10.86 0.89
N LEU A 63 7.30 9.63 0.39
CA LEU A 63 8.58 8.93 0.18
C LEU A 63 9.46 9.63 -0.85
N GLU A 64 8.88 10.22 -1.90
CA GLU A 64 9.61 11.02 -2.88
C GLU A 64 10.26 12.25 -2.24
N GLU A 65 9.53 12.94 -1.37
CA GLU A 65 10.00 14.14 -0.67
C GLU A 65 11.17 13.86 0.30
N VAL A 66 11.25 12.64 0.84
CA VAL A 66 12.36 12.21 1.73
C VAL A 66 13.44 11.39 1.02
N GLY A 67 13.38 11.26 -0.31
CA GLY A 67 14.38 10.53 -1.11
C GLY A 67 14.29 9.00 -1.01
N GLY A 68 13.16 8.45 -0.56
CA GLY A 68 12.90 7.02 -0.38
C GLY A 68 12.41 6.27 -1.64
N LEU A 69 12.43 6.89 -2.81
CA LEU A 69 11.92 6.29 -4.07
C LEU A 69 12.59 4.96 -4.41
N GLU A 70 13.90 4.82 -4.18
CA GLU A 70 14.62 3.59 -4.52
C GLU A 70 14.15 2.40 -3.65
N GLU A 71 13.95 2.64 -2.36
CA GLU A 71 13.42 1.62 -1.42
C GLU A 71 11.96 1.29 -1.74
N LEU A 72 11.19 2.27 -2.20
CA LEU A 72 9.82 2.07 -2.65
C LEU A 72 9.77 1.16 -3.88
N GLU A 73 10.56 1.43 -4.92
CA GLU A 73 10.61 0.63 -6.14
C GLU A 73 11.13 -0.80 -5.86
N LYS A 74 12.11 -0.96 -4.97
CA LYS A 74 12.55 -2.29 -4.49
C LYS A 74 11.40 -3.08 -3.87
N GLU A 75 10.61 -2.46 -3.00
CA GLU A 75 9.47 -3.13 -2.34
C GLU A 75 8.33 -3.42 -3.33
N ILE A 76 8.05 -2.54 -4.29
CA ILE A 76 7.09 -2.77 -5.38
C ILE A 76 7.50 -3.98 -6.22
N SER A 77 8.77 -4.04 -6.63
CA SER A 77 9.31 -5.15 -7.40
C SER A 77 9.21 -6.47 -6.64
N ARG A 78 9.56 -6.47 -5.34
CA ARG A 78 9.41 -7.63 -4.45
C ARG A 78 7.96 -8.12 -4.39
N ARG A 79 7.00 -7.21 -4.24
CA ARG A 79 5.56 -7.53 -4.21
C ARG A 79 5.06 -8.08 -5.56
N THR A 80 5.52 -7.50 -6.66
CA THR A 80 5.19 -7.95 -8.02
C THR A 80 5.67 -9.38 -8.26
N LYS A 81 6.92 -9.68 -7.89
CA LYS A 81 7.49 -11.03 -8.01
C LYS A 81 6.74 -12.04 -7.14
N SER A 82 6.41 -11.67 -5.90
CA SER A 82 5.63 -12.53 -4.99
C SER A 82 4.25 -12.85 -5.56
N TYR A 83 3.56 -11.89 -6.16
CA TYR A 83 2.25 -12.12 -6.75
C TYR A 83 2.32 -13.07 -7.96
N ASN A 84 3.27 -12.84 -8.87
CA ASN A 84 3.45 -13.69 -10.06
C ASN A 84 3.85 -15.13 -9.71
N ASN A 85 4.53 -15.34 -8.57
CA ASN A 85 4.92 -16.68 -8.10
C ASN A 85 3.82 -17.41 -7.31
N SER A 86 2.72 -16.71 -7.00
CA SER A 86 1.55 -17.26 -6.30
C SER A 86 0.31 -17.39 -7.20
N SER A 87 0.44 -16.98 -8.47
CA SER A 87 -0.59 -17.09 -9.51
C SER A 87 -0.39 -18.34 -10.37
#